data_AF-A0A2J8GJF9-F1
#
_entry.id   AF-A0A2J8GJF9-F1
#
_cell.length_a   1.000
_cell.length_b   1.000
_cell.length_c   1.000
_cell.angle_alpha   90.00
_cell.angle_beta   90.00
_cell.angle_gamma   90.00
#
_symmetry.space_group_name_H-M   'P 1'
#
loop_
_entity.id
_entity.type
_entity.pdbx_description
1 polymer ?
#
loop_
_entity_poly.entity_id
_entity_poly.type
_entity_poly.pdbx_seq_one_letter_code
_entity_poly.pdbx_strand_id
1 'polypeptide(L)' 'MDNSFMSGGGVWFAIALINAGLAEQKNRSRLAWFFISMFIGPFATLLVVVLPPPLAASAVRRR' A
#
# COMPACT_ATOMS: atom_id res chain seq x y z
N MET A 1 -2.65 -0.55 31.67
CA MET A 1 -2.80 -0.12 30.28
C MET A 1 -3.55 -1.23 29.56
N ASP A 2 -4.75 -0.96 29.09
CA ASP A 2 -5.57 -1.88 28.31
C ASP A 2 -5.06 -1.91 26.86
N ASN A 3 -4.78 -3.11 26.34
CA ASN A 3 -4.29 -3.30 24.97
C ASN A 3 -5.44 -3.20 23.93
N SER A 4 -6.44 -2.37 24.22
CA SER A 4 -7.63 -2.16 23.38
C SER A 4 -7.27 -1.64 21.99
N PHE A 5 -6.16 -0.92 21.84
CA PHE A 5 -5.63 -0.50 20.54
C PHE A 5 -5.10 -1.68 19.69
N MET A 6 -4.70 -2.80 20.32
CA MET A 6 -4.35 -4.04 19.62
C MET A 6 -5.58 -4.86 19.23
N SER A 7 -6.78 -4.46 19.67
CA SER A 7 -8.03 -5.03 19.17
C SER A 7 -8.19 -4.67 17.70
N GLY A 8 -7.73 -5.57 16.82
CA GLY A 8 -8.03 -5.69 15.39
C GLY A 8 -7.88 -4.41 14.55
N GLY A 9 -8.77 -3.43 14.72
CA GLY A 9 -8.89 -2.23 13.89
C GLY A 9 -7.69 -1.28 13.96
N GLY A 10 -7.05 -1.09 15.13
CA GLY A 10 -5.91 -0.18 15.24
C GLY A 10 -4.68 -0.69 14.48
N VAL A 11 -4.36 -1.98 14.67
CA VAL A 11 -3.28 -2.67 13.94
C VAL A 11 -3.59 -2.72 12.44
N TRP A 12 -4.84 -2.97 12.07
CA TRP A 12 -5.27 -3.03 10.66
C TRP A 12 -5.14 -1.68 9.95
N PHE A 13 -5.52 -0.59 10.60
CA PHE A 13 -5.37 0.77 10.06
C PHE A 13 -3.89 1.15 9.89
N ALA A 14 -3.05 0.82 10.87
CA ALA A 14 -1.61 1.05 10.79
C ALA A 14 -0.98 0.29 9.59
N ILE A 15 -1.36 -0.97 9.38
CA ILE A 15 -0.92 -1.77 8.23
C ILE A 15 -1.38 -1.12 6.91
N ALA A 16 -2.61 -0.63 6.84
CA ALA A 16 -3.12 0.05 5.64
C ALA A 16 -2.33 1.32 5.29
N LEU A 17 -1.93 2.10 6.28
CA LEU A 17 -1.08 3.27 6.08
C LEU A 17 0.34 2.90 5.62
N ILE A 18 0.96 1.88 6.22
CA ILE A 18 2.29 1.40 5.82
C ILE A 18 2.30 0.95 4.36
N ASN A 19 1.30 0.17 3.94
CA ASN A 19 1.18 -0.30 2.56
C ASN A 19 0.96 0.84 1.56
N ALA A 20 0.20 1.87 1.96
CA ALA A 20 0.02 3.07 1.14
C ALA A 20 1.34 3.82 0.90
N GLY A 21 2.18 3.95 1.94
CA GLY A 21 3.51 4.55 1.83
C GLY A 21 4.48 3.72 0.98
N LEU A 22 4.48 2.40 1.13
CA LEU A 22 5.28 1.50 0.29
C LEU A 22 4.89 1.57 -1.20
N ALA A 23 3.59 1.73 -1.47
CA ALA A 23 3.11 1.90 -2.83
C ALA A 23 3.52 3.25 -3.44
N GLU A 24 3.51 4.32 -2.65
CA GLU A 24 3.98 5.66 -3.06
C GLU A 24 5.45 5.64 -3.46
N GLN A 25 6.30 4.91 -2.74
CA GLN A 25 7.71 4.69 -3.09
C GLN A 25 7.92 4.01 -4.46
N LYS A 26 6.92 3.28 -4.97
CA LYS A 26 6.94 2.62 -6.29
C LYS A 26 6.21 3.43 -7.37
N ASN A 27 6.00 4.73 -7.17
CA ASN A 27 5.21 5.59 -8.05
C ASN A 27 3.76 5.12 -8.26
N ARG A 28 3.15 4.50 -7.24
CA ARG A 28 1.73 4.09 -7.27
C ARG A 28 0.89 5.00 -6.39
N SER A 29 -0.43 5.03 -6.65
CA SER A 29 -1.36 5.86 -5.89
C SER A 29 -1.50 5.42 -4.43
N ARG A 30 -0.99 6.23 -3.49
CA ARG A 30 -1.13 6.04 -2.03
C ARG A 30 -2.58 5.75 -1.62
N LEU A 31 -3.55 6.53 -2.12
CA LEU A 31 -4.95 6.41 -1.71
C LEU A 31 -5.59 5.13 -2.22
N ALA A 32 -5.29 4.72 -3.46
CA ALA A 32 -5.79 3.45 -3.98
C ALA A 32 -5.27 2.27 -3.14
N TRP A 33 -3.98 2.27 -2.81
CA TRP A 33 -3.36 1.20 -2.02
C TRP A 33 -3.76 1.22 -0.54
N PHE A 34 -4.11 2.38 0.00
CA PHE A 34 -4.73 2.51 1.32
C PHE A 34 -6.09 1.79 1.37
N PHE A 35 -7.01 2.11 0.44
CA PHE A 35 -8.33 1.47 0.41
C PHE A 35 -8.22 -0.03 0.13
N ILE A 36 -7.35 -0.44 -0.80
CA ILE A 36 -7.07 -1.87 -1.07
C ILE A 36 -6.61 -2.56 0.22
N SER A 37 -5.69 -1.97 0.98
CA SER A 37 -5.19 -2.54 2.23
C SER A 37 -6.24 -2.55 3.34
N MET A 38 -7.19 -1.61 3.34
CA MET A 38 -8.28 -1.58 4.31
C MET A 38 -9.23 -2.78 4.16
N PHE A 39 -9.46 -3.25 2.93
CA PHE A 39 -10.30 -4.43 2.65
C PHE A 39 -9.53 -5.75 2.63
N ILE A 40 -8.27 -5.74 2.18
CA ILE A 40 -7.50 -6.95 1.85
C ILE A 40 -6.34 -7.19 2.85
N GLY A 41 -6.11 -6.25 3.78
CA GLY A 41 -5.18 -6.41 4.89
C GLY A 41 -3.74 -6.71 4.47
N PRO A 42 -3.04 -7.64 5.15
CA PRO A 42 -1.64 -7.98 4.84
C PRO A 42 -1.44 -8.58 3.43
N PHE A 43 -2.49 -9.08 2.77
CA PHE A 43 -2.39 -9.53 1.38
C PHE A 43 -2.15 -8.36 0.40
N ALA A 44 -2.57 -7.14 0.76
CA ALA A 44 -2.21 -5.94 0.00
C ALA A 44 -0.69 -5.69 0.03
N THR A 45 -0.01 -6.04 1.13
CA THR A 45 1.46 -5.92 1.23
C THR A 45 2.16 -6.82 0.21
N LEU A 46 1.68 -8.06 0.03
CA LEU A 46 2.23 -8.99 -0.96
C LEU A 46 2.12 -8.42 -2.38
N LEU A 47 0.99 -7.79 -2.70
CA LEU A 47 0.75 -7.15 -3.99
C LEU A 47 1.60 -5.88 -4.19
N VAL A 48 1.84 -5.09 -3.14
CA VAL A 48 2.75 -3.93 -3.23
C VAL A 48 4.20 -4.37 -3.48
N VAL A 49 4.66 -5.41 -2.77
CA VAL A 49 6.05 -5.86 -2.82
C VAL A 49 6.37 -6.58 -4.13
N VAL A 50 5.58 -7.60 -4.50
CA VAL A 50 5.87 -8.48 -5.64
C VAL A 50 5.67 -7.77 -6.98
N LEU A 51 4.67 -6.91 -7.07
CA LEU A 51 4.27 -6.36 -8.36
C LEU A 51 5.29 -5.29 -8.80
N PRO A 52 5.83 -5.33 -10.03
CA PRO A 52 6.84 -4.37 -10.50
C PRO A 52 6.27 -2.95 -10.59
N PRO A 53 7.09 -1.89 -10.45
CA PRO A 53 6.62 -0.52 -10.65
C PRO A 53 5.87 -0.38 -11.99
N PRO A 54 4.83 0.47 -12.08
CA PRO A 54 4.16 0.72 -13.35
C PRO A 54 5.20 1.11 -14.41
N LEU A 55 5.11 0.53 -15.61
CA LEU A 55 5.98 0.88 -16.72
C LEU A 55 5.96 2.39 -16.88
N ALA A 56 7.14 3.03 -16.81
CA ALA A 56 7.25 4.46 -17.04
C ALA A 56 6.75 4.75 -18.46
N ALA A 57 5.55 5.33 -18.56
CA ALA A 57 4.96 5.77 -19.82
C ALA A 57 5.85 6.76 -20.60
N SER A 58 6.90 7.27 -19.95
CA SER A 58 7.84 8.26 -20.45
C SER A 58 8.93 7.69 -21.39
N ALA A 59 9.08 6.38 -21.53
CA ALA A 59 10.13 5.80 -22.39
C ALA A 59 9.91 6.04 -23.90
N VAL A 60 8.73 6.54 -24.31
CA VAL A 60 8.35 6.69 -25.73
C VAL A 60 8.59 8.09 -26.29
N ARG A 61 8.92 9.11 -25.46
CA ARG A 61 9.11 10.49 -25.95
C ARG A 61 10.58 10.94 -25.94
N ARG A 62 11.43 10.20 -26.66
CA ARG A 62 12.73 10.69 -27.13
C ARG A 62 13.03 10.14 -28.52
N ARG A 63 12.37 10.68 -29.55
CA ARG A 63 12.89 10.82 -30.91
C ARG A 63 12.37 12.14 -31.48
#